data_AF-A0AB38Z1B8-F1
#
_entry.id   AF-A0AB38Z1B8-F1
#
_cell.length_a   1.000
_cell.length_b   1.000
_cell.length_c   1.000
_cell.angle_alpha   90.00
_cell.angle_beta   90.00
_cell.angle_gamma   90.00
#
_symmetry.space_group_name_H-M   'P 1'
#
loop_
_entity.id
_entity.type
_entity.pdbx_description
1 polymer ?
#
loop_
_entity_poly.entity_id
_entity_poly.type
_entity_poly.pdbx_seq_one_letter_code
_entity_poly.pdbx_strand_id
1 'polypeptide(L)'
;MNKPQIAEAQFKLRLPTSLKLKIENEAQGLKRSMNAEIVARLENSFNFKKLDNNSVLNPYQLLDRKKELSNRLIKAIEYFNSLQAKEIKYTHIAEQLGYETAELVLDWIQGKHEPSFQQLREIAKYLKVNPSWLLHGDGEISS
;
A
#
# COMPACT_ATOMS: atom_id res chain seq x y z
N MET A 1 27.57 -15.12 35.21
CA MET A 1 26.31 -15.65 34.64
C MET A 1 26.54 -15.92 33.16
N ASN A 2 26.44 -17.17 32.72
CA ASN A 2 26.55 -17.55 31.30
C ASN A 2 25.29 -17.11 30.56
N LYS A 3 25.43 -16.35 29.47
CA LYS A 3 24.33 -16.08 28.54
C LYS A 3 23.92 -17.40 27.87
N PRO A 4 22.64 -17.75 27.79
CA PRO A 4 22.21 -18.93 27.06
C PRO A 4 22.59 -18.76 25.58
N GLN A 5 23.34 -19.71 25.06
CA GLN A 5 23.64 -19.83 23.63
C GLN A 5 22.36 -20.30 22.95
N ILE A 6 21.67 -19.39 22.26
CA ILE A 6 20.44 -19.73 21.52
C ILE A 6 20.89 -20.61 20.35
N ALA A 7 20.57 -21.90 20.40
CA ALA A 7 20.83 -22.80 19.29
C ALA A 7 20.00 -22.36 18.08
N GLU A 8 20.64 -22.09 16.94
CA GLU A 8 19.94 -21.79 15.70
C GLU A 8 19.25 -23.07 15.18
N ALA A 9 17.92 -23.12 15.31
CA ALA A 9 17.14 -24.21 14.74
C ALA A 9 17.15 -24.12 13.20
N GLN A 10 17.71 -25.14 12.53
CA GLN A 10 17.73 -25.22 11.07
C GLN A 10 16.53 -26.04 10.56
N PHE A 11 15.67 -25.42 9.75
CA PHE A 11 14.52 -26.08 9.14
C PHE A 11 14.75 -26.37 7.66
N LYS A 12 14.47 -27.60 7.22
CA LYS A 12 14.41 -27.94 5.80
C LYS A 12 13.04 -27.57 5.25
N LEU A 13 12.96 -26.43 4.58
CA LEU A 13 11.71 -25.93 3.98
C LEU A 13 11.57 -26.36 2.52
N ARG A 14 10.37 -26.83 2.15
CA ARG A 14 9.98 -27.02 0.73
C ARG A 14 9.18 -25.81 0.29
N LEU A 15 9.66 -25.12 -0.74
CA LEU A 15 9.04 -23.90 -1.25
C LEU A 15 8.79 -24.04 -2.77
N PRO A 16 7.70 -23.49 -3.32
CA PRO A 16 7.54 -23.36 -4.76
C PRO A 16 8.70 -22.57 -5.38
N THR A 17 9.16 -22.97 -6.57
CA THR A 17 10.29 -22.33 -7.27
C THR A 17 10.06 -20.84 -7.48
N SER A 18 8.83 -20.45 -7.80
CA SER A 18 8.44 -19.04 -7.96
C SER A 18 8.63 -18.22 -6.69
N LEU A 19 8.35 -18.81 -5.52
CA LEU A 19 8.54 -18.13 -4.23
C LEU A 19 10.02 -18.03 -3.86
N LYS A 20 10.79 -19.09 -4.13
CA LYS A 20 12.25 -19.09 -3.92
C LYS A 20 12.91 -17.95 -4.72
N LEU A 21 12.58 -17.81 -6.00
CA LEU A 21 13.12 -16.76 -6.87
C LEU A 21 12.79 -15.35 -6.39
N LYS A 22 11.56 -15.12 -5.91
CA LYS A 22 11.19 -13.82 -5.32
C LYS A 22 12.06 -13.47 -4.11
N ILE A 23 12.23 -14.42 -3.19
CA ILE A 23 13.06 -14.22 -2.00
C ILE A 23 14.51 -13.91 -2.39
N GLU A 24 15.05 -14.60 -3.40
CA GLU A 24 16.41 -14.40 -3.88
C GLU A 24 16.61 -13.00 -4.48
N ASN A 25 15.68 -12.55 -5.33
CA ASN A 25 15.72 -11.21 -5.93
C ASN A 25 15.64 -10.11 -4.86
N GLU A 26 14.75 -10.27 -3.87
CA GLU A 26 14.60 -9.29 -2.79
C GLU A 26 15.82 -9.26 -1.87
N ALA A 27 16.40 -10.42 -1.55
CA ALA A 27 17.64 -10.52 -0.78
C ALA A 27 18.81 -9.81 -1.49
N GLN A 28 18.93 -10.00 -2.81
CA GLN A 28 19.94 -9.35 -3.64
C GLN A 28 19.77 -7.82 -3.66
N GLY A 29 18.53 -7.35 -3.84
CA GLY A 29 18.21 -5.92 -3.81
C GLY A 29 18.54 -5.26 -2.47
N LEU A 30 18.34 -6.00 -1.36
CA LEU A 30 18.62 -5.54 0.00
C LEU A 30 20.05 -5.86 0.48
N LYS A 31 20.92 -6.37 -0.40
CA LYS A 31 22.31 -6.76 -0.09
C LYS A 31 22.45 -7.66 1.14
N ARG A 32 21.52 -8.59 1.34
CA ARG A 32 21.55 -9.57 2.44
C ARG A 32 21.51 -11.00 1.94
N SER A 33 21.91 -11.94 2.79
CA SER A 33 21.82 -13.36 2.45
C SER A 33 20.36 -13.79 2.34
N MET A 34 20.10 -14.81 1.52
CA MET A 34 18.76 -15.39 1.39
C MET A 34 18.20 -15.87 2.73
N ASN A 35 19.05 -16.41 3.61
CA ASN A 35 18.65 -16.81 4.95
C ASN A 35 18.27 -15.60 5.81
N ALA A 36 19.03 -14.52 5.76
CA ALA A 36 18.70 -13.28 6.47
C ALA A 36 17.41 -12.64 5.95
N GLU A 37 17.13 -12.74 4.65
CA GLU A 37 15.85 -12.34 4.05
C GLU A 37 14.68 -13.17 4.58
N ILE A 38 14.83 -14.50 4.59
CA ILE A 38 13.80 -15.41 5.11
C ILE A 38 13.55 -15.15 6.59
N VAL A 39 14.61 -15.06 7.40
CA VAL A 39 14.52 -14.77 8.83
C VAL A 39 13.83 -13.42 9.05
N ALA A 40 14.25 -12.36 8.37
CA ALA A 40 13.62 -11.05 8.52
C ALA A 40 12.16 -11.05 8.08
N ARG A 41 11.79 -11.76 7.01
CA ARG A 41 10.38 -11.92 6.62
C ARG A 41 9.59 -12.69 7.65
N LEU A 42 10.17 -13.74 8.23
CA LEU A 42 9.53 -14.51 9.29
C LEU A 42 9.39 -13.66 10.56
N GLU A 43 10.42 -12.97 11.00
CA GLU A 43 10.37 -12.04 12.13
C GLU A 43 9.33 -10.94 11.90
N ASN A 44 9.31 -10.35 10.71
CA ASN A 44 8.28 -9.39 10.32
C ASN A 44 6.89 -10.04 10.29
N SER A 45 6.78 -11.31 9.88
CA SER A 45 5.53 -12.08 9.92
C SER A 45 4.97 -12.22 11.34
N PHE A 46 5.85 -12.27 12.35
CA PHE A 46 5.47 -12.26 13.77
C PHE A 46 5.26 -10.85 14.35
N ASN A 47 5.91 -9.84 13.76
CA ASN A 47 5.77 -8.44 14.18
C ASN A 47 4.51 -7.75 13.65
N PHE A 48 3.67 -8.41 12.83
CA PHE A 48 2.39 -7.85 12.40
C PHE A 48 1.39 -7.64 13.54
N LYS A 49 1.68 -8.10 14.76
CA LYS A 49 0.82 -7.84 15.91
C LYS A 49 1.49 -8.09 17.28
N LYS A 50 2.31 -7.15 17.76
CA LYS A 50 2.41 -6.95 19.23
C LYS A 50 1.24 -6.09 19.73
N LEU A 51 0.02 -6.52 19.40
CA LEU A 51 -1.19 -6.13 20.14
C LEU A 51 -1.76 -7.44 20.67
N ASP A 52 -1.46 -7.68 21.94
CA ASP A 52 -2.07 -8.59 22.92
C ASP A 52 -2.64 -9.93 22.43
N ASN A 53 -2.11 -10.99 23.06
CA ASN A 53 -2.43 -12.40 22.85
C ASN A 53 -3.94 -12.68 22.65
N ASN A 54 -4.24 -13.49 21.62
CA ASN A 54 -5.54 -14.11 21.26
C ASN A 54 -6.56 -13.34 20.41
N SER A 55 -6.23 -12.18 19.83
CA SER A 55 -7.16 -11.52 18.90
C SER A 55 -6.73 -11.72 17.44
N VAL A 56 -7.42 -12.58 16.68
CA VAL A 56 -7.35 -12.59 15.20
C VAL A 56 -7.58 -11.14 14.74
N LEU A 57 -6.60 -10.52 14.06
CA LEU A 57 -6.80 -9.21 13.44
C LEU A 57 -8.01 -9.29 12.55
N ASN A 58 -9.02 -8.45 12.81
CA ASN A 58 -10.00 -8.25 11.76
C ASN A 58 -9.28 -7.59 10.56
N PRO A 59 -9.72 -7.83 9.32
CA PRO A 59 -9.10 -7.23 8.14
C PRO A 59 -8.97 -5.71 8.22
N TYR A 60 -9.93 -5.04 8.89
CA TYR A 60 -9.93 -3.58 9.10
C TYR A 60 -8.77 -3.07 9.97
N GLN A 61 -8.20 -3.89 10.84
CA GLN A 61 -7.03 -3.55 11.67
C GLN A 61 -5.70 -3.72 10.93
N LEU A 62 -5.70 -4.42 9.79
CA LEU A 62 -4.53 -4.67 8.94
C LEU A 62 -4.40 -3.67 7.78
N LEU A 63 -5.46 -2.91 7.51
CA LEU A 63 -5.53 -1.99 6.38
C LEU A 63 -4.96 -0.63 6.78
N ASP A 64 -3.82 -0.26 6.20
CA ASP A 64 -3.44 1.15 6.10
C ASP A 64 -4.33 1.82 5.05
N ARG A 65 -5.51 2.26 5.49
CA ARG A 65 -6.53 2.88 4.65
C ARG A 65 -5.96 4.06 3.86
N LYS A 66 -5.08 4.87 4.45
CA LYS A 66 -4.49 6.03 3.78
C LYS A 66 -3.62 5.59 2.60
N LYS A 67 -2.81 4.55 2.81
CA LYS A 67 -1.97 3.99 1.76
C LYS A 67 -2.78 3.33 0.64
N GLU A 68 -3.82 2.60 1.02
CA GLU A 68 -4.72 1.93 0.08
C GLU A 68 -5.48 2.96 -0.78
N LEU A 69 -6.04 4.00 -0.15
CA LEU A 69 -6.73 5.09 -0.85
C LEU A 69 -5.79 5.90 -1.75
N SER A 70 -4.55 6.17 -1.30
CA SER A 70 -3.49 6.76 -2.10
C SER A 70 -3.24 5.97 -3.39
N ASN A 71 -3.14 4.64 -3.31
CA ASN A 71 -2.97 3.79 -4.48
C ASN A 71 -4.16 3.88 -5.45
N ARG A 72 -5.39 3.93 -4.94
CA ARG A 72 -6.59 4.12 -5.79
C ARG A 72 -6.61 5.49 -6.46
N LEU A 73 -6.25 6.55 -5.75
CA LEU A 73 -6.15 7.90 -6.33
C LEU A 73 -5.13 7.95 -7.47
N ILE A 74 -3.94 7.36 -7.28
CA ILE A 74 -2.92 7.27 -8.33
C ILE A 74 -3.47 6.55 -9.56
N LYS A 75 -4.10 5.37 -9.36
CA LYS A 75 -4.72 4.61 -10.44
C LYS A 75 -5.84 5.38 -11.16
N ALA A 76 -6.65 6.16 -10.43
CA ALA A 76 -7.70 7.00 -11.01
C ALA A 76 -7.10 8.06 -11.94
N ILE A 77 -6.00 8.69 -11.53
CA ILE A 77 -5.29 9.69 -12.33
C ILE A 77 -4.67 9.05 -13.57
N GLU A 78 -3.97 7.93 -13.40
CA GLU A 78 -3.36 7.17 -14.50
C GLU A 78 -4.40 6.73 -15.54
N TYR A 79 -5.52 6.18 -15.07
CA TYR A 79 -6.64 5.79 -15.92
C TYR A 79 -7.20 7.00 -16.68
N PHE A 80 -7.50 8.10 -15.99
CA PHE A 80 -8.00 9.30 -16.65
C PHE A 80 -7.00 9.83 -17.69
N ASN A 81 -5.72 9.90 -17.35
CA ASN A 81 -4.66 10.32 -18.26
C ASN A 81 -4.54 9.43 -19.49
N SER A 82 -4.75 8.11 -19.35
CA SER A 82 -4.76 7.19 -20.49
C SER A 82 -5.86 7.48 -21.52
N LEU A 83 -6.93 8.18 -21.11
CA LEU A 83 -8.06 8.56 -21.95
C LEU A 83 -7.95 9.98 -22.51
N GLN A 84 -7.01 10.79 -22.03
CA GLN A 84 -6.86 12.19 -22.41
C GLN A 84 -5.62 12.43 -23.26
N ALA A 85 -5.69 13.45 -24.12
CA ALA A 85 -4.53 13.90 -24.89
C ALA A 85 -3.52 14.69 -24.04
N LYS A 86 -3.99 15.32 -22.94
CA LYS A 86 -3.16 16.10 -22.03
C LYS A 86 -3.18 15.46 -20.64
N GLU A 87 -2.00 15.10 -20.16
CA GLU A 87 -1.80 14.55 -18.83
C GLU A 87 -2.13 15.60 -17.76
N ILE A 88 -2.98 15.22 -16.80
CA ILE A 88 -3.20 15.96 -15.57
C ILE A 88 -2.34 15.38 -14.44
N LYS A 89 -2.04 16.24 -13.48
CA LYS A 89 -1.29 15.93 -12.26
C LYS A 89 -2.15 16.27 -11.05
N TYR A 90 -1.71 15.85 -9.87
CA TYR A 90 -2.37 16.17 -8.60
C TYR A 90 -2.59 17.69 -8.39
N THR A 91 -1.74 18.55 -8.96
CA THR A 91 -1.90 20.00 -8.92
C THR A 91 -3.18 20.48 -9.62
N HIS A 92 -3.57 19.85 -10.72
CA HIS A 92 -4.81 20.19 -11.44
C HIS A 92 -6.04 19.76 -10.65
N ILE A 93 -5.94 18.65 -9.91
CA ILE A 93 -6.99 18.22 -8.97
C ILE A 93 -7.10 19.24 -7.84
N ALA A 94 -5.98 19.72 -7.31
CA ALA A 94 -5.96 20.73 -6.27
C ALA A 94 -6.67 22.02 -6.72
N GLU A 95 -6.31 22.52 -7.90
CA GLU A 95 -6.93 23.70 -8.51
C GLU A 95 -8.43 23.48 -8.77
N GLN A 96 -8.81 22.33 -9.31
CA GLN A 96 -10.22 21.98 -9.57
C GLN A 96 -11.07 21.96 -8.29
N LEU A 97 -10.50 21.51 -7.17
CA LEU A 97 -11.18 21.49 -5.88
C LEU A 97 -11.13 22.84 -5.15
N GLY A 98 -10.51 23.86 -5.76
CA GLY A 98 -10.44 25.22 -5.21
C GLY A 98 -9.38 25.41 -4.13
N TYR A 99 -8.35 24.56 -4.07
CA TYR A 99 -7.23 24.78 -3.16
C TYR A 99 -6.25 25.81 -3.71
N GLU A 100 -5.74 26.66 -2.81
CA GLU A 100 -4.68 27.63 -3.12
C GLU A 100 -3.33 26.96 -3.38
N THR A 101 -3.07 25.81 -2.73
CA THR A 101 -1.84 25.04 -2.88
C THR A 101 -2.14 23.56 -3.10
N ALA A 102 -1.19 22.86 -3.74
CA ALA A 102 -1.32 21.43 -4.02
C ALA A 102 -0.75 20.53 -2.90
N GLU A 103 -0.26 21.10 -1.79
CA GLU A 103 0.41 20.35 -0.71
C GLU A 103 -0.49 19.31 -0.08
N LEU A 104 -1.74 19.68 0.23
CA LEU A 104 -2.71 18.76 0.83
C LEU A 104 -3.04 17.60 -0.12
N VAL A 105 -3.16 17.88 -1.42
CA VAL A 105 -3.41 16.85 -2.43
C VAL A 105 -2.19 15.96 -2.61
N LEU A 106 -0.98 16.52 -2.58
CA LEU A 106 0.26 15.73 -2.60
C LEU A 106 0.35 14.78 -1.40
N ASP A 107 -0.06 15.23 -0.22
CA ASP A 107 -0.14 14.40 0.98
C ASP A 107 -1.14 13.24 0.83
N TRP A 108 -2.26 13.45 0.12
CA TRP A 108 -3.20 12.38 -0.23
C TRP A 108 -2.55 11.38 -1.19
N ILE A 109 -1.85 11.85 -2.22
CA ILE A 109 -1.12 10.99 -3.16
C ILE A 109 -0.02 10.20 -2.46
N GLN A 110 0.64 10.77 -1.45
CA GLN A 110 1.69 10.11 -0.67
C GLN A 110 1.15 9.17 0.42
N GLY A 111 -0.17 9.18 0.68
CA GLY A 111 -0.81 8.38 1.74
C GLY A 111 -0.54 8.91 3.15
N LYS A 112 -0.15 10.17 3.31
CA LYS A 112 0.07 10.82 4.61
C LYS A 112 -1.24 11.29 5.24
N HIS A 113 -2.14 11.79 4.40
CA HIS A 113 -3.48 12.22 4.76
C HIS A 113 -4.52 11.51 3.89
N GLU A 114 -5.76 11.39 4.39
CA GLU A 114 -6.89 10.99 3.54
C GLU A 114 -7.73 12.22 3.17
N PRO A 115 -8.24 12.30 1.92
CA PRO A 115 -9.31 13.23 1.59
C PRO A 115 -10.61 12.85 2.29
N SER A 116 -11.45 13.83 2.56
CA SER A 116 -12.81 13.63 3.05
C SER A 116 -13.68 12.92 2.01
N PHE A 117 -14.77 12.28 2.44
CA PHE A 117 -15.71 11.65 1.51
C PHE A 117 -16.31 12.62 0.49
N GLN A 118 -16.49 13.90 0.85
CA GLN A 118 -16.94 14.91 -0.10
C GLN A 118 -15.87 15.20 -1.14
N GLN A 119 -14.61 15.39 -0.72
CA GLN A 119 -13.48 15.59 -1.64
C GLN A 119 -13.30 14.40 -2.57
N LEU A 120 -13.41 13.17 -2.07
CA LEU A 120 -13.34 11.95 -2.89
C LEU A 120 -14.45 11.88 -3.95
N ARG A 121 -15.68 12.33 -3.63
CA ARG A 121 -16.77 12.39 -4.61
C ARG A 121 -16.50 13.43 -5.70
N GLU A 122 -15.99 14.61 -5.34
CA GLU A 122 -15.62 15.62 -6.33
C GLU A 122 -14.45 15.16 -7.21
N ILE A 123 -13.45 14.49 -6.63
CA ILE A 123 -12.34 13.88 -7.39
C ILE A 123 -12.87 12.81 -8.34
N ALA A 124 -13.75 11.91 -7.88
CA ALA A 124 -14.34 10.87 -8.73
C ALA A 124 -15.09 11.47 -9.92
N LYS A 125 -15.87 12.53 -9.67
CA LYS A 125 -16.59 13.27 -10.71
C LYS A 125 -15.64 13.93 -11.70
N TYR A 126 -14.58 14.58 -11.23
CA TYR A 126 -13.59 15.23 -12.09
C TYR A 126 -12.82 14.22 -12.96
N LEU A 127 -12.37 13.12 -12.36
CA LEU A 127 -11.64 12.04 -13.03
C LEU A 127 -12.56 11.07 -13.80
N LYS A 128 -13.88 11.27 -13.76
CA LYS A 128 -14.88 10.42 -14.42
C LYS A 128 -14.74 8.93 -14.05
N VAL A 129 -14.44 8.65 -12.79
CA VAL A 129 -14.33 7.27 -12.25
C VAL A 129 -15.52 6.95 -11.35
N ASN A 130 -15.76 5.66 -11.14
CA ASN A 130 -16.79 5.16 -10.24
C ASN A 130 -16.51 5.63 -8.78
N PRO A 131 -17.43 6.39 -8.16
CA PRO A 131 -17.25 6.88 -6.80
C PRO A 131 -17.22 5.75 -5.77
N SER A 132 -18.02 4.69 -5.92
CA SER A 132 -18.01 3.56 -4.98
C SER A 132 -16.65 2.87 -4.96
N TRP A 133 -16.05 2.70 -6.14
CA TRP A 133 -14.70 2.17 -6.27
C TRP A 133 -13.66 3.09 -5.61
N LEU A 134 -13.70 4.40 -5.85
CA LEU A 134 -12.70 5.30 -5.29
C LEU A 134 -12.81 5.41 -3.75
N LEU A 135 -14.04 5.53 -3.22
CA LEU A 135 -14.31 5.75 -1.80
C LEU A 135 -14.11 4.49 -0.95
N HIS A 136 -14.54 3.35 -1.47
CA HIS A 136 -14.70 2.10 -0.71
C HIS A 136 -13.91 0.93 -1.28
N GLY A 137 -13.52 0.99 -2.56
CA GLY A 137 -12.88 -0.14 -3.26
C GLY A 137 -13.87 -1.08 -3.92
N ASP A 138 -15.14 -0.69 -4.03
CA ASP A 138 -16.21 -1.54 -4.55
C ASP A 138 -16.33 -1.46 -6.07
N GLY A 139 -16.35 -2.62 -6.74
CA GLY A 139 -16.55 -2.70 -8.18
C GLY A 139 -15.31 -2.33 -9.00
N GLU A 140 -15.52 -1.79 -10.21
CA GLU A 140 -14.45 -1.41 -11.14
C GLU A 140 -14.26 0.12 -11.21
N ILE A 141 -13.10 0.55 -11.71
CA ILE A 141 -12.68 1.96 -11.80
C ILE A 141 -13.61 2.81 -12.67
N SER A 142 -14.18 2.21 -13.71
CA SER A 142 -15.22 2.79 -14.56
C SER A 142 -16.46 1.91 -14.49
N SER A 143 -17.63 2.52 -14.58
CA SER A 143 -18.92 1.82 -14.72
C SER A 143 -19.17 1.37 -16.14
#